data_AF-U2ERK6-F1
#
_entry.id   AF-U2ERK6-F1
#
_cell.length_a   1.000
_cell.length_b   1.000
_cell.length_c   1.000
_cell.angle_alpha   90.00
_cell.angle_beta   90.00
_cell.angle_gamma   90.00
#
_symmetry.space_group_name_H-M   'P 1'
#
loop_
_entity.id
_entity.type
_entity.pdbx_description
1 polymer ?
#
loop_
_entity_poly.entity_id
_entity_poly.type
_entity_poly.pdbx_seq_one_letter_code
_entity_poly.pdbx_strand_id
1 'polypeptide(L)'
;MKEKTETFNQGKRYFFYILMFAILGWFIFMQIFGANERSSDTSAASVIYSGTVTWQKPDGTTQKISVPGTYKVPVGDTMVLTIQLPDDLTDTCFAIRSSLQDVDFYVGDDLRTSYSTHKTRLVGKNSASRYVFCPVYASDAGKELRIELTTYTSNYTGVVNPVYCGNKADIWIYIFSRYGLETYIAFFILFAGIVTILFSFALGLVYHTRFDMEYLGCWVNPSSGRSWSPTLPLSDLYASL
;
A
#
# COMPACT_ATOMS: atom_id res chain seq x y z
N MET A 1 50.86 -5.38 22.76
CA MET A 1 49.99 -6.34 22.01
C MET A 1 48.51 -5.99 22.10
N LYS A 2 47.97 -5.53 23.25
CA LYS A 2 46.59 -5.02 23.40
C LYS A 2 46.21 -3.84 22.48
N GLU A 3 47.14 -2.91 22.28
CA GLU A 3 46.93 -1.67 21.51
C GLU A 3 46.65 -1.88 20.00
N LYS A 4 47.26 -2.93 19.41
CA LYS A 4 47.04 -3.31 18.00
C LYS A 4 45.68 -3.99 17.77
N THR A 5 45.13 -4.65 18.79
CA THR A 5 43.84 -5.34 18.71
C THR A 5 42.67 -4.36 18.85
N GLU A 6 42.80 -3.33 19.69
CA GLU A 6 41.79 -2.27 19.84
C GLU A 6 41.68 -1.36 18.61
N THR A 7 42.82 -0.95 18.03
CA THR A 7 42.88 -0.13 16.82
C THR A 7 42.32 -0.84 15.57
N PHE A 8 42.55 -2.15 15.45
CA PHE A 8 41.95 -2.98 14.39
C PHE A 8 40.42 -3.05 14.49
N ASN A 9 39.88 -3.06 15.72
CA ASN A 9 38.44 -3.12 15.97
C ASN A 9 37.78 -1.73 15.75
N GLN A 10 38.48 -0.64 16.06
CA GLN A 10 38.06 0.73 15.71
C GLN A 10 38.00 0.95 14.19
N GLY A 11 39.00 0.50 13.43
CA GLY A 11 39.01 0.65 11.97
C GLY A 11 37.82 -0.04 11.28
N LYS A 12 37.47 -1.26 11.72
CA LYS A 12 36.26 -1.97 11.23
C LYS A 12 34.97 -1.26 11.60
N ARG A 13 34.88 -0.62 12.76
CA ARG A 13 33.71 0.18 13.19
C ARG A 13 33.46 1.38 12.28
N TYR A 14 34.50 2.18 12.01
CA TYR A 14 34.39 3.32 11.10
C TYR A 14 34.05 2.88 9.67
N PHE A 15 34.63 1.77 9.20
CA PHE A 15 34.27 1.20 7.91
C PHE A 15 32.78 0.85 7.82
N PHE A 16 32.22 0.21 8.85
CA PHE A 16 30.79 -0.10 8.90
C PHE A 16 29.90 1.14 8.90
N TYR A 17 30.24 2.19 9.66
CA TYR A 17 29.47 3.44 9.66
C TYR A 17 29.51 4.16 8.32
N ILE A 18 30.68 4.23 7.68
CA ILE A 18 30.85 4.83 6.36
C ILE A 18 30.05 4.05 5.32
N LEU A 19 30.13 2.72 5.35
CA LEU A 19 29.37 1.86 4.44
C LEU A 19 27.86 2.06 4.62
N MET A 20 27.39 2.17 5.86
CA MET A 20 25.97 2.39 6.15
C MET A 20 25.48 3.76 5.69
N PHE A 21 26.23 4.83 5.96
CA PHE A 21 25.92 6.18 5.47
C PHE A 21 25.99 6.25 3.94
N ALA A 22 26.90 5.51 3.31
CA ALA A 22 26.99 5.43 1.86
C ALA A 22 25.76 4.71 1.27
N ILE A 23 25.30 3.61 1.85
CA ILE A 23 24.09 2.90 1.40
C ILE A 23 22.85 3.80 1.58
N LEU A 24 22.73 4.47 2.72
CA LEU A 24 21.59 5.34 3.02
C LEU A 24 21.61 6.60 2.15
N GLY A 25 22.79 7.21 1.97
CA GLY A 25 22.99 8.35 1.07
C GLY A 25 22.75 8.01 -0.40
N TRP A 26 23.20 6.84 -0.84
CA TRP A 26 22.89 6.31 -2.17
C TRP A 26 21.38 6.13 -2.37
N PHE A 27 20.68 5.59 -1.37
CA PHE A 27 19.23 5.42 -1.44
C PHE A 27 18.49 6.77 -1.53
N ILE A 28 18.88 7.76 -0.71
CA ILE A 28 18.32 9.12 -0.77
C ILE A 28 18.65 9.78 -2.13
N PHE A 29 19.87 9.62 -2.64
CA PHE A 29 20.29 10.17 -3.92
C PHE A 29 19.50 9.57 -5.08
N MET A 30 19.36 8.25 -5.13
CA MET A 30 18.51 7.56 -6.11
C MET A 30 17.04 7.96 -5.99
N GLN A 31 16.59 8.39 -4.81
CA GLN A 31 15.22 8.86 -4.66
C GLN A 31 14.97 10.27 -5.19
N ILE A 32 15.93 11.18 -5.00
CA ILE A 32 15.80 12.58 -5.42
C ILE A 32 16.16 12.73 -6.91
N PHE A 33 17.19 12.01 -7.36
CA PHE A 33 17.81 12.17 -8.66
C PHE A 33 17.79 10.92 -9.54
N GLY A 34 17.30 9.78 -9.02
CA GLY A 34 17.10 8.60 -9.85
C GLY A 34 16.20 8.98 -11.02
N ALA A 35 16.61 8.56 -12.21
CA ALA A 35 15.93 8.94 -13.43
C ALA A 35 14.44 8.61 -13.31
N ASN A 36 13.61 9.64 -13.49
CA ASN A 36 12.19 9.43 -13.66
C ASN A 36 12.00 8.95 -15.11
N GLU A 37 12.38 7.70 -15.39
CA GLU A 37 12.30 7.09 -16.74
C GLU A 37 10.86 6.94 -17.23
N ARG A 38 9.87 7.31 -16.40
CA ARG A 38 8.50 7.55 -16.81
C ARG A 38 8.43 8.81 -17.67
N SER A 39 8.67 8.64 -18.97
CA SER A 39 8.21 9.57 -19.99
C SER A 39 6.72 9.86 -19.73
N SER A 40 6.44 11.06 -19.23
CA SER A 40 5.10 11.62 -19.07
C SER A 40 4.51 12.07 -20.42
N ASP A 41 4.73 11.27 -21.48
CA ASP A 41 4.37 11.59 -22.87
C ASP A 41 3.60 10.44 -23.52
N THR A 42 2.74 9.76 -22.76
CA THR A 42 1.58 9.13 -23.36
C THR A 42 0.40 9.78 -22.68
N SER A 43 -0.34 10.59 -23.43
CA SER A 43 -1.68 11.04 -23.10
C SER A 43 -2.42 9.84 -22.52
N ALA A 44 -2.48 9.74 -21.19
CA ALA A 44 -3.34 8.79 -20.54
C ALA A 44 -4.74 9.29 -20.87
N ALA A 45 -5.27 8.85 -22.02
CA ALA A 45 -6.71 8.73 -22.21
C ALA A 45 -7.24 8.25 -20.87
N SER A 46 -8.14 9.01 -20.26
CA SER A 46 -8.49 8.83 -18.86
C SER A 46 -8.78 7.35 -18.63
N VAL A 47 -7.89 6.67 -17.90
CA VAL A 47 -8.02 5.22 -17.65
C VAL A 47 -9.28 4.93 -16.83
N ILE A 48 -9.91 5.98 -16.28
CA ILE A 48 -11.26 5.97 -15.74
C ILE A 48 -12.25 5.79 -16.89
N TYR A 49 -13.05 4.73 -16.79
CA TYR A 49 -14.15 4.49 -17.70
C TYR A 49 -15.22 5.59 -17.54
N SER A 50 -15.51 6.29 -18.62
CA SER A 50 -16.48 7.40 -18.68
C SER A 50 -17.81 7.01 -19.34
N GLY A 51 -17.97 5.75 -19.75
CA GLY A 51 -19.19 5.29 -20.39
C GLY A 51 -20.34 5.08 -19.40
N THR A 52 -21.50 4.70 -19.94
CA THR A 52 -22.70 4.48 -19.12
C THR A 52 -22.57 3.17 -18.34
N VAL A 53 -22.83 3.24 -17.03
CA VAL A 53 -22.98 2.07 -16.17
C VAL A 53 -24.44 1.99 -15.73
N THR A 54 -25.04 0.82 -15.92
CA THR A 54 -26.40 0.53 -15.46
C THR A 54 -26.35 -0.42 -14.28
N TRP A 55 -27.21 -0.20 -13.30
CA TRP A 55 -27.45 -1.12 -12.20
C TRP A 55 -28.72 -1.92 -12.51
N GLN A 56 -28.59 -3.23 -12.57
CA GLN A 56 -29.72 -4.15 -12.63
C GLN A 56 -30.17 -4.47 -11.20
N LYS A 57 -31.39 -4.06 -10.86
CA LYS A 57 -31.98 -4.28 -9.55
C LYS A 57 -32.55 -5.69 -9.43
N PRO A 58 -32.73 -6.19 -8.19
CA PRO A 58 -33.36 -7.49 -7.95
C PRO A 58 -34.78 -7.63 -8.52
N ASP A 59 -35.50 -6.51 -8.70
CA ASP A 59 -36.84 -6.47 -9.30
C ASP A 59 -36.84 -6.58 -10.84
N GLY A 60 -35.67 -6.75 -11.46
CA GLY A 60 -35.48 -6.83 -12.90
C GLY A 60 -35.42 -5.47 -13.61
N THR A 61 -35.59 -4.36 -12.90
CA THR A 61 -35.47 -3.02 -13.49
C THR A 61 -34.01 -2.60 -13.64
N THR A 62 -33.72 -1.81 -14.67
CA THR A 62 -32.38 -1.25 -14.92
C THR A 62 -32.38 0.25 -14.62
N GLN A 63 -31.40 0.72 -13.86
CA GLN A 63 -31.21 2.13 -13.54
C GLN A 63 -29.82 2.59 -13.98
N LYS A 64 -29.73 3.70 -14.73
CA LYS A 64 -28.43 4.35 -14.98
C LYS A 64 -27.89 4.96 -13.69
N ILE A 65 -26.64 4.68 -13.37
CA ILE A 65 -25.98 5.14 -12.15
C ILE A 65 -24.70 5.91 -12.45
N SER A 66 -24.27 6.74 -11.51
CA SER A 66 -22.96 7.42 -11.57
C SER A 66 -21.90 6.56 -10.86
N VAL A 67 -20.70 6.51 -11.42
CA VAL A 67 -19.59 5.74 -10.85
C VAL A 67 -18.37 6.68 -10.75
N PRO A 68 -17.76 6.85 -9.57
CA PRO A 68 -18.05 6.18 -8.29
C PRO A 68 -19.31 6.70 -7.57
N GLY A 69 -19.86 5.89 -6.66
CA GLY A 69 -21.02 6.27 -5.84
C GLY A 69 -21.40 5.23 -4.79
N THR A 70 -22.33 5.57 -3.90
CA THR A 70 -22.88 4.66 -2.89
C THR A 70 -24.39 4.54 -3.07
N TYR A 71 -24.89 3.31 -3.13
CA TYR A 71 -26.28 2.97 -3.41
C TYR A 71 -26.89 2.17 -2.28
N LYS A 72 -28.22 2.21 -2.14
CA LYS A 72 -28.92 1.44 -1.12
C LYS A 72 -29.09 0.00 -1.59
N VAL A 73 -28.22 -0.88 -1.10
CA VAL A 73 -28.26 -2.32 -1.31
C VAL A 73 -28.29 -3.00 0.07
N PRO A 74 -29.19 -3.97 0.33
CA PRO A 74 -29.18 -4.72 1.59
C PRO A 74 -27.87 -5.49 1.79
N VAL A 75 -27.50 -5.75 3.05
CA VAL A 75 -26.29 -6.51 3.37
C VAL A 75 -26.45 -7.96 2.93
N GLY A 76 -25.44 -8.50 2.23
CA GLY A 76 -25.47 -9.84 1.67
C GLY A 76 -26.09 -9.92 0.28
N ASP A 77 -26.77 -8.88 -0.18
CA ASP A 77 -27.29 -8.82 -1.55
C ASP A 77 -26.17 -8.47 -2.54
N THR A 78 -26.32 -8.98 -3.75
CA THR A 78 -25.40 -8.72 -4.87
C THR A 78 -25.88 -7.52 -5.66
N MET A 79 -25.01 -6.51 -5.80
CA MET A 79 -25.24 -5.41 -6.72
C MET A 79 -24.70 -5.77 -8.10
N VAL A 80 -25.57 -5.74 -9.12
CA VAL A 80 -25.23 -6.15 -10.49
C VAL A 80 -25.08 -4.91 -11.37
N LEU A 81 -23.84 -4.60 -11.76
CA LEU A 81 -23.54 -3.51 -12.69
C LEU A 81 -23.39 -4.08 -14.10
N THR A 82 -23.96 -3.41 -15.08
CA THR A 82 -23.87 -3.78 -16.49
C THR A 82 -23.30 -2.63 -17.30
N ILE A 83 -22.43 -2.99 -18.23
CA ILE A 83 -21.75 -2.08 -19.15
C ILE A 83 -21.86 -2.71 -20.53
N GLN A 84 -22.38 -1.96 -21.50
CA GLN A 84 -22.39 -2.41 -22.89
C GLN A 84 -21.02 -2.15 -23.51
N LEU A 85 -20.35 -3.21 -23.98
CA LEU A 85 -19.07 -3.10 -24.65
C LEU A 85 -19.29 -2.52 -26.06
N PRO A 86 -18.42 -1.62 -26.53
CA PRO A 86 -18.57 -1.03 -27.85
C PRO A 86 -18.28 -2.05 -28.96
N ASP A 87 -18.80 -1.80 -30.16
CA ASP A 87 -18.60 -2.70 -31.33
C ASP A 87 -17.17 -2.62 -31.89
N ASP A 88 -16.48 -1.51 -31.67
CA ASP A 88 -15.08 -1.27 -32.06
C ASP A 88 -14.09 -1.62 -30.93
N LEU A 89 -14.50 -2.49 -29.99
CA LEU A 89 -13.69 -2.89 -28.85
C LEU A 89 -12.35 -3.49 -29.29
N THR A 90 -11.27 -2.90 -28.79
CA THR A 90 -9.92 -3.49 -28.85
C THR A 90 -9.63 -4.26 -27.58
N ASP A 91 -8.65 -5.16 -27.63
CA ASP A 91 -8.14 -5.86 -26.45
C ASP A 91 -7.78 -4.86 -25.35
N THR A 92 -8.44 -5.01 -24.19
CA THR A 92 -8.35 -4.08 -23.07
C THR A 92 -8.58 -4.81 -21.75
N CYS A 93 -8.44 -4.10 -20.63
CA CYS A 93 -8.74 -4.62 -19.32
C CYS A 93 -9.70 -3.68 -18.61
N PHE A 94 -10.75 -4.25 -18.02
CA PHE A 94 -11.57 -3.55 -17.04
C PHE A 94 -11.04 -3.83 -15.64
N ALA A 95 -11.12 -2.86 -14.74
CA ALA A 95 -10.80 -3.08 -13.35
C ALA A 95 -11.71 -2.29 -12.42
N ILE A 96 -11.97 -2.86 -11.24
CA ILE A 96 -12.65 -2.17 -10.14
C ILE A 96 -11.94 -2.47 -8.83
N ARG A 97 -11.93 -1.48 -7.92
CA ARG A 97 -11.49 -1.72 -6.55
C ARG A 97 -12.63 -2.39 -5.77
N SER A 98 -12.38 -3.59 -5.24
CA SER A 98 -13.19 -4.18 -4.19
C SER A 98 -12.98 -3.43 -2.88
N SER A 99 -14.07 -2.98 -2.26
CA SER A 99 -14.07 -2.42 -0.90
C SER A 99 -14.67 -3.44 0.08
N LEU A 100 -13.88 -4.43 0.49
CA LEU A 100 -14.36 -5.57 1.29
C LEU A 100 -15.54 -6.30 0.63
N GLN A 101 -15.46 -6.47 -0.68
CA GLN A 101 -16.50 -7.05 -1.52
C GLN A 101 -15.95 -8.27 -2.26
N ASP A 102 -16.80 -9.26 -2.45
CA ASP A 102 -16.61 -10.30 -3.45
C ASP A 102 -16.98 -9.69 -4.82
N VAL A 103 -16.20 -10.01 -5.86
CA VAL A 103 -16.35 -9.40 -7.19
C VAL A 103 -16.30 -10.47 -8.26
N ASP A 104 -17.36 -10.59 -9.04
CA ASP A 104 -17.43 -11.47 -10.20
C ASP A 104 -17.65 -10.66 -11.48
N PHE A 105 -16.86 -10.95 -12.50
CA PHE A 105 -16.94 -10.35 -13.82
C PHE A 105 -17.41 -11.39 -14.83
N TYR A 106 -18.47 -11.06 -15.56
CA TYR A 106 -19.00 -11.84 -16.67
C TYR A 106 -18.94 -11.03 -17.95
N VAL A 107 -18.67 -11.71 -19.07
CA VAL A 107 -18.72 -11.13 -20.41
C VAL A 107 -19.72 -11.95 -21.21
N GLY A 108 -20.90 -11.38 -21.49
CA GLY A 108 -22.07 -12.17 -21.85
C GLY A 108 -22.45 -13.11 -20.70
N ASP A 109 -22.52 -14.41 -21.00
CA ASP A 109 -22.84 -15.44 -20.01
C ASP A 109 -21.59 -16.08 -19.36
N ASP A 110 -20.40 -15.75 -19.85
CA ASP A 110 -19.15 -16.38 -19.42
C ASP A 110 -18.53 -15.67 -18.22
N LEU A 111 -18.33 -16.40 -17.11
CA LEU A 111 -17.56 -15.93 -15.96
C LEU A 111 -16.08 -15.78 -16.35
N ARG A 112 -15.60 -14.54 -16.43
CA ARG A 112 -14.23 -14.20 -16.87
C ARG A 112 -13.26 -14.08 -15.70
N THR A 113 -13.69 -13.51 -14.59
CA THR A 113 -12.83 -13.33 -13.40
C THR A 113 -13.68 -13.32 -12.15
N SER A 114 -13.29 -14.10 -11.14
CA SER A 114 -13.94 -14.14 -9.84
C SER A 114 -12.93 -13.83 -8.75
N TYR A 115 -13.33 -13.00 -7.79
CA TYR A 115 -12.58 -12.70 -6.59
C TYR A 115 -13.47 -12.91 -5.36
N SER A 116 -13.24 -14.04 -4.68
CA SER A 116 -13.78 -14.30 -3.35
C SER A 116 -12.78 -15.10 -2.53
N THR A 117 -12.63 -14.74 -1.26
CA THR A 117 -11.86 -15.53 -0.28
C THR A 117 -12.77 -16.39 0.59
N HIS A 118 -14.04 -16.59 0.22
CA HIS A 118 -14.99 -17.37 1.02
C HIS A 118 -14.47 -18.78 1.36
N LYS A 119 -13.77 -19.43 0.42
CA LYS A 119 -13.23 -20.79 0.59
C LYS A 119 -11.88 -20.83 1.31
N THR A 120 -11.15 -19.73 1.38
CA THR A 120 -9.74 -19.69 1.82
C THR A 120 -9.50 -18.84 3.07
N ARG A 121 -10.44 -17.96 3.43
CA ARG A 121 -10.30 -17.09 4.60
C ARG A 121 -10.41 -17.90 5.90
N LEU A 122 -9.50 -17.65 6.83
CA LEU A 122 -9.51 -18.28 8.16
C LEU A 122 -10.53 -17.62 9.10
N VAL A 123 -10.67 -16.29 9.01
CA VAL A 123 -11.55 -15.47 9.86
C VAL A 123 -12.12 -14.32 9.03
N GLY A 124 -13.33 -13.86 9.37
CA GLY A 124 -13.96 -12.70 8.75
C GLY A 124 -15.10 -13.05 7.78
N LYS A 125 -15.99 -12.09 7.56
CA LYS A 125 -17.20 -12.27 6.73
C LYS A 125 -17.00 -11.90 5.26
N ASN A 126 -15.94 -11.16 4.94
CA ASN A 126 -15.74 -10.52 3.65
C ASN A 126 -14.36 -10.84 3.06
N SER A 127 -14.25 -10.77 1.73
CA SER A 127 -12.95 -10.73 1.06
C SER A 127 -12.23 -9.42 1.35
N ALA A 128 -10.88 -9.44 1.36
CA ALA A 128 -10.08 -8.24 1.57
C ALA A 128 -10.24 -7.25 0.40
N SER A 129 -9.96 -5.97 0.65
CA SER A 129 -9.99 -4.97 -0.44
C SER A 129 -8.87 -5.20 -1.43
N ARG A 130 -9.17 -5.19 -2.72
CA ARG A 130 -8.20 -5.43 -3.81
C ARG A 130 -8.71 -4.87 -5.14
N TYR A 131 -7.79 -4.48 -6.03
CA TYR A 131 -8.12 -4.25 -7.44
C TYR A 131 -8.29 -5.58 -8.18
N VAL A 132 -9.48 -5.79 -8.74
CA VAL A 132 -9.85 -6.97 -9.53
C VAL A 132 -9.85 -6.57 -11.00
N PHE A 133 -9.14 -7.34 -11.82
CA PHE A 133 -8.90 -7.05 -13.23
C PHE A 133 -9.56 -8.12 -14.09
N CYS A 134 -10.32 -7.70 -15.09
CA CYS A 134 -11.00 -8.54 -16.05
C CYS A 134 -10.48 -8.22 -17.46
N PRO A 135 -9.73 -9.12 -18.11
CA PRO A 135 -9.33 -8.94 -19.51
C PRO A 135 -10.55 -9.11 -20.42
N VAL A 136 -10.69 -8.23 -21.40
CA VAL A 136 -11.74 -8.28 -22.42
C VAL A 136 -11.08 -8.18 -23.79
N TYR A 137 -11.52 -9.01 -24.73
CA TYR A 137 -10.89 -9.14 -26.05
C TYR A 137 -11.77 -8.56 -27.14
N ALA A 138 -11.21 -8.29 -28.32
CA ALA A 138 -11.98 -7.82 -29.47
C ALA A 138 -13.13 -8.77 -29.86
N SER A 139 -13.02 -10.07 -29.58
CA SER A 139 -14.10 -11.06 -29.78
C SER A 139 -15.31 -10.87 -28.85
N ASP A 140 -15.18 -10.01 -27.85
CA ASP A 140 -16.23 -9.67 -26.89
C ASP A 140 -16.94 -8.36 -27.24
N ALA A 141 -16.60 -7.75 -28.39
CA ALA A 141 -17.27 -6.55 -28.90
C ALA A 141 -18.79 -6.73 -28.96
N GLY A 142 -19.53 -5.69 -28.57
CA GLY A 142 -21.00 -5.69 -28.53
C GLY A 142 -21.64 -6.55 -27.44
N LYS A 143 -20.87 -7.31 -26.64
CA LYS A 143 -21.41 -8.09 -25.51
C LYS A 143 -21.61 -7.21 -24.28
N GLU A 144 -22.44 -7.68 -23.35
CA GLU A 144 -22.59 -7.05 -22.05
C GLU A 144 -21.47 -7.50 -21.10
N LEU A 145 -20.79 -6.54 -20.46
CA LEU A 145 -19.93 -6.79 -19.31
C LEU A 145 -20.75 -6.61 -18.03
N ARG A 146 -20.90 -7.69 -17.25
CA ARG A 146 -21.60 -7.69 -15.96
C ARG A 146 -20.60 -7.82 -14.81
N ILE A 147 -20.73 -6.93 -13.82
CA ILE A 147 -19.89 -6.87 -12.62
C ILE A 147 -20.79 -7.05 -11.41
N GLU A 148 -20.59 -8.12 -10.67
CA GLU A 148 -21.35 -8.45 -9.47
C GLU A 148 -20.52 -8.10 -8.24
N LEU A 149 -21.08 -7.29 -7.35
CA LEU A 149 -20.45 -6.84 -6.11
C LEU A 149 -21.26 -7.30 -4.91
N THR A 150 -20.68 -8.14 -4.06
CA THR A 150 -21.37 -8.68 -2.88
C THR A 150 -20.58 -8.38 -1.61
N THR A 151 -21.25 -7.94 -0.55
CA THR A 151 -20.60 -7.70 0.75
C THR A 151 -21.51 -8.03 1.92
N TYR A 152 -20.90 -8.56 2.97
CA TYR A 152 -21.55 -8.90 4.24
C TYR A 152 -21.31 -7.86 5.35
N THR A 153 -20.83 -6.66 4.98
CA THR A 153 -20.57 -5.55 5.91
C THR A 153 -21.39 -4.32 5.51
N SER A 154 -22.17 -3.78 6.45
CA SER A 154 -23.09 -2.64 6.23
C SER A 154 -22.40 -1.38 5.71
N ASN A 155 -21.18 -1.10 6.15
CA ASN A 155 -20.45 0.11 5.75
C ASN A 155 -20.01 0.11 4.27
N TYR A 156 -19.99 -1.06 3.63
CA TYR A 156 -19.52 -1.22 2.25
C TYR A 156 -20.62 -1.65 1.29
N THR A 157 -21.85 -1.79 1.79
CA THR A 157 -22.99 -2.18 0.96
C THR A 157 -23.30 -1.10 -0.08
N GLY A 158 -23.49 -1.53 -1.33
CA GLY A 158 -23.72 -0.64 -2.46
C GLY A 158 -22.62 0.38 -2.76
N VAL A 159 -21.42 0.23 -2.19
CA VAL A 159 -20.26 1.07 -2.53
C VAL A 159 -19.71 0.63 -3.88
N VAL A 160 -19.73 1.54 -4.86
CA VAL A 160 -19.19 1.33 -6.21
C VAL A 160 -18.01 2.27 -6.41
N ASN A 161 -16.82 1.69 -6.50
CA ASN A 161 -15.58 2.42 -6.79
C ASN A 161 -15.48 2.76 -8.30
N PRO A 162 -14.55 3.66 -8.69
CA PRO A 162 -14.32 3.95 -10.10
C PRO A 162 -14.00 2.67 -10.88
N VAL A 163 -14.61 2.55 -12.06
CA VAL A 163 -14.28 1.51 -13.03
C VAL A 163 -13.17 2.05 -13.92
N TYR A 164 -12.15 1.24 -14.15
CA TYR A 164 -11.05 1.55 -15.02
C TYR A 164 -11.16 0.72 -16.31
N CYS A 165 -10.76 1.31 -17.43
CA CYS A 165 -10.68 0.66 -18.74
C CYS A 165 -9.38 1.09 -19.43
N GLY A 166 -8.57 0.12 -19.84
CA GLY A 166 -7.32 0.36 -20.56
C GLY A 166 -6.35 -0.82 -20.41
N ASN A 167 -5.10 -0.62 -20.85
CA ASN A 167 -4.06 -1.61 -20.60
C ASN A 167 -3.85 -1.76 -19.08
N LYS A 168 -3.69 -3.00 -18.62
CA LYS A 168 -3.41 -3.33 -17.22
C LYS A 168 -2.22 -2.55 -16.66
N ALA A 169 -1.16 -2.34 -17.46
CA ALA A 169 0.00 -1.55 -17.03
C ALA A 169 -0.39 -0.08 -16.77
N ASP A 170 -1.16 0.51 -17.67
CA ASP A 170 -1.60 1.91 -17.57
C ASP A 170 -2.55 2.14 -16.38
N ILE A 171 -3.46 1.18 -16.12
CA ILE A 171 -4.30 1.18 -14.91
C ILE A 171 -3.45 1.20 -13.65
N TRP A 172 -2.42 0.35 -13.57
CA TRP A 172 -1.51 0.35 -12.42
C TRP A 172 -0.73 1.65 -12.31
N ILE A 173 -0.18 2.16 -13.41
CA ILE A 173 0.54 3.44 -13.43
C ILE A 173 -0.36 4.56 -12.93
N TYR A 174 -1.64 4.60 -13.33
CA TYR A 174 -2.62 5.57 -12.86
C TYR A 174 -2.90 5.44 -11.35
N ILE A 175 -3.12 4.22 -10.85
CA ILE A 175 -3.34 3.99 -9.42
C ILE A 175 -2.10 4.40 -8.60
N PHE A 176 -0.90 4.05 -9.07
CA PHE A 176 0.35 4.41 -8.41
C PHE A 176 0.67 5.91 -8.51
N SER A 177 0.30 6.61 -9.57
CA SER A 177 0.52 8.07 -9.61
C SER A 177 -0.37 8.80 -8.61
N ARG A 178 -1.56 8.26 -8.31
CA ARG A 178 -2.51 8.83 -7.34
C ARG A 178 -2.16 8.52 -5.88
N TYR A 179 -1.76 7.29 -5.58
CA TYR A 179 -1.55 6.80 -4.19
C TYR A 179 -0.11 6.37 -3.89
N GLY A 180 0.76 6.37 -4.89
CA GLY A 180 2.12 5.85 -4.77
C GLY A 180 3.03 6.72 -3.92
N LEU A 181 2.79 8.04 -3.83
CA LEU A 181 3.58 8.91 -2.97
C LEU A 181 3.41 8.59 -1.48
N GLU A 182 2.17 8.33 -1.04
CA GLU A 182 1.89 7.88 0.34
C GLU A 182 2.54 6.52 0.62
N THR A 183 2.42 5.60 -0.34
CA THR A 183 3.03 4.27 -0.26
C THR A 183 4.55 4.37 -0.18
N TYR A 184 5.14 5.25 -0.97
CA TYR A 184 6.57 5.49 -1.01
C TYR A 184 7.10 6.02 0.33
N ILE A 185 6.42 7.00 0.94
CA ILE A 185 6.77 7.53 2.27
C ILE A 185 6.67 6.42 3.33
N ALA A 186 5.61 5.59 3.29
CA ALA A 186 5.44 4.50 4.25
C ALA A 186 6.58 3.46 4.15
N PHE A 187 6.97 3.08 2.93
CA PHE A 187 8.13 2.18 2.72
C PHE A 187 9.44 2.80 3.19
N PHE A 188 9.63 4.09 2.97
CA PHE A 188 10.82 4.80 3.48
C PHE A 188 10.89 4.75 5.01
N ILE A 189 9.78 5.02 5.70
CA ILE A 189 9.71 4.95 7.18
C ILE A 189 9.98 3.52 7.67
N LEU A 190 9.37 2.53 7.03
CA LEU A 190 9.59 1.11 7.36
C LEU A 190 11.06 0.73 7.20
N PHE A 191 11.67 1.10 6.07
CA PHE A 191 13.08 0.81 5.78
C PHE A 191 14.01 1.51 6.77
N ALA A 192 13.78 2.79 7.05
CA ALA A 192 14.53 3.55 8.05
C ALA A 192 14.44 2.89 9.44
N GLY A 193 13.26 2.38 9.82
CA GLY A 193 13.05 1.63 11.06
C GLY A 193 13.87 0.33 11.11
N ILE A 194 13.84 -0.46 10.04
CA ILE A 194 14.63 -1.71 9.94
C ILE A 194 16.13 -1.41 10.04
N VAL A 195 16.62 -0.40 9.31
CA VAL A 195 18.03 0.01 9.36
C VAL A 195 18.43 0.43 10.77
N THR A 196 17.56 1.17 11.47
CA THR A 196 17.82 1.61 12.86
C THR A 196 17.92 0.42 13.82
N ILE A 197 17.06 -0.60 13.69
CA ILE A 197 17.11 -1.81 14.51
C ILE A 197 18.42 -2.59 14.25
N LEU A 198 18.79 -2.77 12.98
CA LEU A 198 20.03 -3.44 12.60
C LEU A 198 21.26 -2.70 13.13
N PHE A 199 21.23 -1.37 13.11
CA PHE A 199 22.29 -0.53 13.65
C PHE A 199 22.45 -0.72 15.16
N SER A 200 21.35 -0.67 15.91
CA SER A 200 21.36 -0.91 17.37
C SER A 200 21.90 -2.30 17.71
N PHE A 201 21.57 -3.33 16.93
CA PHE A 201 22.09 -4.67 17.13
C PHE A 201 23.59 -4.77 16.83
N ALA A 202 24.05 -4.15 15.74
CA ALA A 202 25.47 -4.10 15.39
C ALA A 202 26.29 -3.37 16.47
N LEU A 203 25.78 -2.25 16.99
CA LEU A 203 26.39 -1.53 18.11
C LEU A 203 26.49 -2.41 19.36
N GLY A 204 25.40 -3.11 19.73
CA GLY A 204 25.38 -3.98 20.90
C GLY A 204 26.39 -5.12 20.82
N LEU A 205 26.55 -5.73 19.64
CA LEU A 205 27.56 -6.77 19.41
C LEU A 205 28.98 -6.22 19.45
N VAL A 206 29.20 -5.05 18.84
CA VAL A 206 30.54 -4.51 18.65
C VAL A 206 31.07 -3.84 19.92
N TYR A 207 30.21 -3.18 20.70
CA TYR A 207 30.61 -2.42 21.89
C TYR A 207 30.34 -3.15 23.21
N HIS A 208 29.73 -4.34 23.20
CA HIS A 208 29.31 -5.08 24.41
C HIS A 208 28.47 -4.26 25.41
N THR A 209 27.86 -3.17 24.94
CA THR A 209 27.00 -2.29 25.73
C THR A 209 25.56 -2.44 25.27
N ARG A 210 24.63 -2.64 26.20
CA ARG A 210 23.20 -2.54 25.92
C ARG A 210 22.84 -1.06 25.93
N PHE A 211 22.54 -0.50 24.77
CA PHE A 211 21.95 0.83 24.71
C PHE A 211 20.44 0.69 24.93
N ASP A 212 19.94 1.31 25.99
CA ASP A 212 18.50 1.38 26.24
C ASP A 212 17.84 2.18 25.12
N MET A 213 16.96 1.53 24.37
CA MET A 213 16.29 2.10 23.18
C MET A 213 15.47 3.37 23.50
N GLU A 214 15.24 3.67 24.78
CA GLU A 214 14.54 4.87 25.26
C GLU A 214 15.23 6.17 24.82
N TYR A 215 16.57 6.18 24.68
CA TYR A 215 17.31 7.38 24.26
C TYR A 215 17.13 7.76 22.79
N LEU A 216 16.73 6.81 21.94
CA LEU A 216 16.49 7.08 20.51
C LEU A 216 15.07 7.63 20.25
N GLY A 217 14.15 7.49 21.21
CA GLY A 217 12.77 7.99 21.11
C GLY A 217 12.56 9.44 21.57
N CYS A 218 13.50 10.01 22.33
CA CYS A 218 13.35 11.33 22.97
C CYS A 218 13.34 12.55 22.01
N TRP A 219 13.59 12.37 20.71
CA TRP A 219 13.50 13.47 19.74
C TRP A 219 12.08 13.71 19.19
N VAL A 220 11.08 12.87 19.56
CA VAL A 220 9.71 12.97 19.03
C VAL A 220 8.73 13.73 19.96
N ASN A 221 9.17 14.25 21.11
CA ASN A 221 8.28 15.07 21.95
C ASN A 221 9.00 16.24 22.65
N PRO A 222 8.85 17.50 22.18
CA PRO A 222 9.39 18.67 22.88
C PRO A 222 8.56 19.12 24.09
N SER A 223 7.49 18.41 24.48
CA SER A 223 6.51 18.92 25.45
C SER A 223 6.50 18.28 26.84
N SER A 224 7.53 17.55 27.26
CA SER A 224 7.63 17.08 28.66
C SER A 224 8.89 17.59 29.35
N GLY A 225 8.91 18.90 29.61
CA GLY A 225 9.75 19.44 30.67
C GLY A 225 9.19 19.03 32.03
N ARG A 226 9.88 18.09 32.72
CA ARG A 226 10.05 18.12 34.19
C ARG A 226 10.97 17.01 34.71
N SER A 227 12.09 17.48 35.29
CA SER A 227 12.77 16.99 36.50
C SER A 227 13.02 15.50 36.68
N TRP A 228 14.28 15.06 36.49
CA TRP A 228 14.87 14.01 37.32
C TRP A 228 16.35 14.34 37.57
N SER A 229 16.63 14.84 38.76
CA SER A 229 17.96 14.98 39.36
C SER A 229 18.37 13.64 40.00
N PRO A 230 19.52 13.03 39.65
CA PRO A 230 20.06 11.94 40.44
C PRO A 230 20.85 12.51 41.62
N THR A 231 20.31 12.28 42.81
CA THR A 231 20.94 12.47 44.11
C THR A 231 22.32 11.80 44.17
N LEU A 232 23.32 12.59 44.59
CA LEU A 232 24.66 12.15 44.98
C LEU A 232 24.61 11.18 46.18
N PRO A 233 25.46 10.13 46.24
CA PRO A 233 25.55 9.28 47.42
C PRO A 233 26.41 9.95 48.52
N LEU A 234 25.82 10.02 49.72
CA LEU A 234 26.35 10.57 50.96
C LEU A 234 27.36 9.61 51.64
N SER A 235 28.50 9.29 51.02
CA SER A 235 29.48 8.39 51.67
C SER A 235 30.97 8.78 51.66
N ASP A 236 31.42 9.85 51.00
CA ASP A 236 32.88 10.16 50.94
C ASP A 236 33.25 11.57 51.43
N LEU A 237 32.75 11.99 52.59
CA LEU A 237 33.14 13.27 53.24
C LEU A 237 33.93 13.08 54.55
N TYR A 238 34.68 11.98 54.66
CA TYR A 238 35.66 11.75 55.72
C TYR A 238 36.87 10.94 55.21
N ALA A 239 37.81 11.58 54.51
CA ALA A 239 39.21 11.17 54.48
C ALA A 239 40.10 12.24 53.82
N SER A 240 41.18 12.58 54.53
CA SER A 240 42.40 13.29 54.09
C SER A 240 42.34 14.79 53.78
N LEU A 241 42.78 15.54 54.81
CA LEU A 241 43.52 16.81 54.84
C LEU A 241 42.75 18.11 54.56
#